data_AF-A0A519YB16-F1
#
_entry.id   AF-A0A519YB16-F1
#
_cell.length_a   1.000
_cell.length_b   1.000
_cell.length_c   1.000
_cell.angle_alpha   90.00
_cell.angle_beta   90.00
_cell.angle_gamma   90.00
#
_symmetry.space_group_name_H-M   'P 1'
#
loop_
_entity.id
_entity.type
_entity.pdbx_description
1 polymer ?
#
loop_
_entity_poly.entity_id
_entity_poly.type
_entity_poly.pdbx_seq_one_letter_code
_entity_poly.pdbx_strand_id
1 'polypeptide(L)'
;FVPLLDALQPWQHVLNHHKYQNNYDYNKSILLVNAVPHFDTGFLLLTAQSALVSPISVLHYSTYAQEIDLLDQLTNVAAQTQCLVSAGGRFAGSVPFGRAQQPSVADYADGLDTMEFLAAEL
;
A
#
# COMPACT_ATOMS: atom_id res chain seq x y z
N PHE A 1 13.95 -1.48 9.30
CA PHE A 1 12.74 -0.62 9.24
C PHE A 1 12.88 0.72 9.95
N VAL A 2 13.77 0.90 10.94
CA VAL A 2 13.90 2.16 11.71
C VAL A 2 13.89 3.44 10.84
N PRO A 3 14.71 3.57 9.76
CA PRO A 3 14.69 4.80 8.95
C PRO A 3 13.33 5.10 8.29
N LEU A 4 12.60 4.06 7.88
CA LEU A 4 11.25 4.20 7.32
C LEU A 4 10.26 4.66 8.40
N LEU A 5 10.29 4.02 9.58
CA LEU A 5 9.37 4.34 10.66
C LEU A 5 9.59 5.75 11.20
N ASP A 6 10.84 6.20 11.29
CA ASP A 6 11.18 7.57 11.68
C ASP A 6 10.69 8.59 10.65
N ALA A 7 10.83 8.29 9.34
CA ALA A 7 10.29 9.13 8.28
C ALA A 7 8.77 9.27 8.31
N LEU A 8 8.05 8.33 8.93
CA LEU A 8 6.60 8.36 9.09
C LEU A 8 6.14 9.16 10.32
N GLN A 9 7.01 9.48 11.27
CA GLN A 9 6.66 10.18 12.52
C GLN A 9 5.84 11.48 12.35
N PRO A 10 6.08 12.32 11.33
CA PRO A 10 5.24 13.51 11.11
C PRO A 10 3.74 13.21 10.99
N TRP A 11 3.37 11.97 10.63
CA TRP A 11 1.99 11.52 10.48
C TRP A 11 1.32 11.05 11.77
N GLN A 12 1.98 11.10 12.94
CA GLN A 12 1.37 10.67 14.22
C GLN A 12 0.02 11.35 14.51
N HIS A 13 -0.17 12.58 14.00
CA HIS A 13 -1.38 13.37 14.18
C HIS A 13 -2.64 12.70 13.62
N VAL A 14 -2.52 11.66 12.77
CA VAL A 14 -3.65 10.86 12.29
C VAL A 14 -4.46 10.24 13.43
N LEU A 15 -3.82 9.97 14.58
CA LEU A 15 -4.51 9.49 15.79
C LEU A 15 -5.52 10.48 16.35
N ASN A 16 -5.41 11.77 16.04
CA ASN A 16 -6.41 12.77 16.47
C ASN A 16 -7.79 12.51 15.84
N HIS A 17 -7.86 11.67 14.81
CA HIS A 17 -9.11 11.19 14.25
C HIS A 17 -9.61 9.96 15.02
N HIS A 18 -10.62 10.14 15.89
CA HIS A 18 -11.12 9.08 16.78
C HIS A 18 -11.42 7.74 16.08
N LYS A 19 -11.97 7.74 14.86
CA LYS A 19 -12.23 6.46 14.14
C LYS A 19 -10.94 5.74 13.77
N TYR A 20 -9.88 6.47 13.43
CA TYR A 20 -8.59 5.87 13.11
C TYR A 20 -7.96 5.30 14.38
N GLN A 21 -7.93 6.10 15.46
CA GLN A 21 -7.44 5.66 16.77
C GLN A 21 -8.15 4.38 17.25
N ASN A 22 -9.47 4.32 17.15
CA ASN A 22 -10.24 3.13 17.54
C ASN A 22 -9.84 1.89 16.73
N ASN A 23 -9.61 2.04 15.41
CA ASN A 23 -9.13 0.93 14.58
C ASN A 23 -7.70 0.52 14.95
N TYR A 24 -6.85 1.49 15.27
CA TYR A 24 -5.50 1.23 15.72
C TYR A 24 -5.46 0.44 17.03
N ASP A 25 -6.19 0.87 18.06
CA ASP A 25 -6.25 0.16 19.34
C ASP A 25 -6.84 -1.25 19.19
N TYR A 26 -7.88 -1.40 18.35
CA TYR A 26 -8.49 -2.68 18.05
C TYR A 26 -7.51 -3.64 17.35
N ASN A 27 -6.88 -3.22 16.26
CA ASN A 27 -5.93 -4.06 15.52
C ASN A 27 -4.69 -4.38 16.35
N LYS A 28 -4.17 -3.41 17.12
CA LYS A 28 -3.07 -3.64 18.05
C LYS A 28 -3.41 -4.72 19.07
N SER A 29 -4.61 -4.66 19.65
CA SER A 29 -5.08 -5.66 20.60
C SER A 29 -5.12 -7.06 19.99
N ILE A 30 -5.63 -7.19 18.75
CA ILE A 30 -5.65 -8.47 18.01
C ILE A 30 -4.22 -9.00 17.80
N LEU A 31 -3.30 -8.15 17.32
CA LEU A 31 -1.93 -8.57 17.05
C LEU A 31 -1.20 -9.02 18.33
N LEU A 32 -1.41 -8.31 19.44
CA LEU A 32 -0.84 -8.65 20.74
C LEU A 32 -1.41 -9.96 21.30
N VAL A 33 -2.73 -10.14 21.27
CA VAL A 33 -3.39 -11.36 21.77
C VAL A 33 -2.94 -12.58 20.98
N ASN A 34 -2.76 -12.44 19.67
CA ASN A 34 -2.32 -13.53 18.79
C ASN A 34 -0.80 -13.68 18.73
N ALA A 35 -0.03 -12.89 19.50
CA ALA A 35 1.43 -12.86 19.47
C ALA A 35 2.01 -12.72 18.04
N VAL A 36 1.33 -11.99 17.17
CA VAL A 36 1.77 -11.75 15.79
C VAL A 36 2.92 -10.74 15.83
N PRO A 37 4.11 -11.04 15.26
CA PRO A 37 5.20 -10.08 15.19
C PRO A 37 4.81 -8.84 14.35
N HIS A 38 4.99 -7.66 14.91
CA HIS A 38 4.74 -6.39 14.23
C HIS A 38 5.66 -5.29 14.78
N PHE A 39 5.92 -4.28 13.96
CA PHE A 39 6.46 -3.01 14.46
C PHE A 39 5.30 -2.09 14.82
N ASP A 40 5.50 -1.32 15.87
CA ASP A 40 4.51 -0.39 16.40
C ASP A 40 5.15 0.99 16.54
N THR A 41 4.64 1.98 15.81
CA THR A 41 5.12 3.39 15.88
C THR A 41 4.32 4.24 16.87
N GLY A 42 3.31 3.68 17.52
CA GLY A 42 2.32 4.38 18.31
C GLY A 42 1.07 4.79 17.52
N PHE A 43 1.12 4.83 16.19
CA PHE A 43 0.02 5.25 15.30
C PHE A 43 -0.13 4.42 14.01
N LEU A 44 0.83 3.53 13.72
CA LEU A 44 0.84 2.63 12.58
C LEU A 44 1.44 1.29 13.03
N LEU A 45 0.81 0.19 12.59
CA LEU A 45 1.26 -1.17 12.82
C LEU A 45 1.84 -1.71 11.51
N LEU A 46 3.11 -2.08 11.48
CA LEU A 46 3.75 -2.67 10.30
C LEU A 46 3.92 -4.18 10.51
N THR A 47 3.29 -4.98 9.64
CA THR A 47 3.16 -6.43 9.82
C THR A 47 3.64 -7.18 8.57
N ALA A 48 4.37 -8.28 8.76
CA ALA A 48 4.79 -9.14 7.65
C ALA A 48 3.59 -9.94 7.14
N GLN A 49 3.11 -9.64 5.94
CA GLN A 49 1.91 -10.25 5.35
C GLN A 49 1.87 -10.05 3.83
N SER A 50 1.38 -11.04 3.08
CA SER A 50 1.29 -11.00 1.62
C SER A 50 -0.07 -10.53 1.08
N ALA A 51 -1.08 -10.42 1.94
CA ALA A 51 -2.40 -9.93 1.56
C ALA A 51 -2.35 -8.47 1.08
N LEU A 52 -2.99 -8.19 -0.06
CA LEU A 52 -3.02 -6.87 -0.70
C LEU A 52 -3.75 -5.80 0.12
N VAL A 53 -4.77 -6.21 0.88
CA VAL A 53 -5.59 -5.31 1.69
C VAL A 53 -5.21 -5.48 3.15
N SER A 54 -4.82 -4.36 3.77
CA SER A 54 -4.61 -4.29 5.21
C SER A 54 -5.79 -3.61 5.92
N PRO A 55 -6.06 -3.96 7.19
CA PRO A 55 -6.96 -3.18 8.03
C PRO A 55 -6.48 -1.73 8.16
N ILE A 56 -7.41 -0.82 8.49
CA ILE A 56 -7.07 0.56 8.85
C ILE A 56 -6.00 0.54 9.95
N SER A 57 -5.00 1.41 9.84
CA SER A 57 -3.82 1.55 10.73
C SER A 57 -2.78 0.42 10.67
N VAL A 58 -2.98 -0.57 9.81
CA VAL A 58 -2.02 -1.64 9.55
C VAL A 58 -1.42 -1.45 8.16
N LEU A 59 -0.11 -1.63 8.03
CA LEU A 59 0.62 -1.70 6.76
C LEU A 59 1.22 -3.09 6.64
N HIS A 60 0.96 -3.74 5.51
CA HIS A 60 1.59 -5.02 5.19
C HIS A 60 2.91 -4.81 4.45
N TYR A 61 3.88 -5.68 4.72
CA TYR A 61 5.08 -5.80 3.91
C TYR A 61 5.43 -7.26 3.67
N SER A 62 6.11 -7.51 2.55
CA SER A 62 6.77 -8.77 2.24
C SER A 62 8.23 -8.49 1.86
N THR A 63 9.04 -9.54 1.82
CA THR A 63 10.43 -9.47 1.37
C THR A 63 10.64 -10.47 0.23
N TYR A 64 11.61 -10.18 -0.62
CA TYR A 64 12.02 -11.04 -1.72
C TYR A 64 13.54 -11.18 -1.69
N ALA A 65 14.04 -12.34 -2.13
CA ALA A 65 15.48 -12.61 -2.17
C ALA A 65 16.06 -12.21 -3.52
N GLN A 66 15.34 -12.48 -4.61
CA GLN A 66 15.74 -12.16 -5.97
C GLN A 66 14.68 -11.31 -6.66
N GLU A 67 15.12 -10.49 -7.61
CA GLU A 67 14.22 -9.64 -8.39
C GLU A 67 13.23 -10.44 -9.23
N ILE A 68 13.61 -11.64 -9.67
CA ILE A 68 12.70 -12.54 -10.39
C ILE A 68 11.52 -12.98 -9.52
N ASP A 69 11.77 -13.27 -8.23
CA ASP A 69 10.71 -13.64 -7.28
C ASP A 69 9.71 -12.49 -7.09
N LEU A 70 10.22 -11.25 -7.09
CA LEU A 70 9.40 -10.05 -6.99
C LEU A 70 8.54 -9.87 -8.26
N LEU A 71 9.13 -10.04 -9.44
CA LEU A 71 8.39 -9.93 -10.70
C LEU A 71 7.26 -10.95 -10.77
N ASP A 72 7.50 -12.19 -10.36
CA ASP A 72 6.46 -13.22 -10.29
C ASP A 72 5.35 -12.83 -9.30
N GLN A 73 5.71 -12.34 -8.11
CA GLN A 73 4.74 -11.85 -7.12
C GLN A 73 3.90 -10.69 -7.66
N LEU A 74 4.51 -9.70 -8.31
CA LEU A 74 3.84 -8.54 -8.88
C LEU A 74 2.92 -8.96 -10.04
N THR A 75 3.36 -9.87 -10.90
CA THR A 75 2.55 -10.39 -12.02
C THR A 75 1.30 -11.10 -11.52
N ASN A 76 1.42 -11.90 -10.47
CA ASN A 76 0.29 -12.64 -9.89
C ASN A 76 -0.81 -11.74 -9.31
N VAL A 77 -0.46 -10.52 -8.89
CA VAL A 77 -1.41 -9.56 -8.31
C VAL A 77 -1.78 -8.43 -9.26
N ALA A 78 -1.23 -8.39 -10.48
CA ALA A 78 -1.39 -7.28 -11.40
C ALA A 78 -2.86 -6.93 -11.67
N ALA A 79 -3.72 -7.94 -11.87
CA ALA A 79 -5.15 -7.72 -12.10
C ALA A 79 -5.93 -7.22 -10.87
N GLN A 80 -5.32 -7.27 -9.68
CA GLN A 80 -5.90 -6.82 -8.41
C GLN A 80 -5.30 -5.49 -7.93
N THR A 81 -4.30 -4.95 -8.64
CA THR A 81 -3.57 -3.74 -8.25
C THR A 81 -3.72 -2.66 -9.30
N GLN A 82 -4.04 -1.44 -8.87
CA GLN A 82 -4.24 -0.30 -9.76
C GLN A 82 -2.93 0.26 -10.33
N CYS A 83 -1.87 0.29 -9.52
CA CYS A 83 -0.59 0.84 -9.96
C CYS A 83 0.57 0.21 -9.19
N LEU A 84 1.75 0.26 -9.80
CA LEU A 84 3.01 -0.14 -9.19
C LEU A 84 3.85 1.11 -8.94
N VAL A 85 4.39 1.28 -7.73
CA VAL A 85 5.28 2.40 -7.39
C VAL A 85 6.71 1.92 -7.30
N SER A 86 7.65 2.58 -7.98
CA SER A 86 9.08 2.22 -7.90
C SER A 86 10.03 3.39 -8.02
N ALA A 87 11.24 3.21 -7.48
CA ALA A 87 12.32 4.17 -7.63
C ALA A 87 12.89 4.12 -9.06
N GLY A 88 13.13 5.29 -9.66
CA GLY A 88 13.85 5.38 -10.93
C GLY A 88 13.18 4.69 -12.13
N GLY A 89 11.86 4.43 -12.06
CA GLY A 89 11.15 3.72 -13.13
C GLY A 89 11.64 2.30 -13.33
N ARG A 90 12.10 1.63 -12.26
CA ARG A 90 12.69 0.28 -12.30
C ARG A 90 11.81 -0.75 -12.99
N PHE A 91 10.49 -0.61 -12.86
CA PHE A 91 9.51 -1.48 -13.52
C PHE A 91 8.75 -0.71 -14.59
N ALA A 92 8.53 -1.36 -15.74
CA ALA A 92 7.75 -0.79 -16.83
C ALA A 92 6.34 -0.39 -16.33
N GLY A 93 5.90 0.82 -16.69
CA GLY A 93 4.60 1.36 -16.26
C GLY A 93 4.50 1.74 -14.78
N SER A 94 5.58 1.61 -13.99
CA SER A 94 5.54 2.03 -12.59
C SER A 94 5.61 3.55 -12.42
N VAL A 95 4.91 4.05 -11.40
CA VAL A 95 4.89 5.47 -11.05
C VAL A 95 6.01 5.80 -10.05
N PRO A 96 6.59 7.00 -10.08
CA PRO A 96 7.58 7.43 -9.09
C PRO A 96 6.99 7.56 -7.68
N PHE A 97 7.86 7.48 -6.66
CA PHE A 97 7.47 7.77 -5.28
C PHE A 97 6.81 9.15 -5.14
N GLY A 98 5.79 9.24 -4.29
CA GLY A 98 5.03 10.47 -4.04
C GLY A 98 4.01 10.84 -5.13
N ARG A 99 3.93 10.08 -6.23
CA ARG A 99 3.01 10.36 -7.35
C ARG A 99 1.78 9.46 -7.41
N ALA A 100 1.77 8.34 -6.70
CA ALA A 100 0.67 7.36 -6.74
C ALA A 100 -0.71 7.94 -6.38
N GLN A 101 -0.74 8.97 -5.53
CA GLN A 101 -1.98 9.65 -5.11
C GLN A 101 -2.25 10.94 -5.91
N GLN A 102 -1.59 11.10 -7.06
CA GLN A 102 -1.73 12.25 -7.95
C GLN A 102 -1.96 11.77 -9.40
N PRO A 103 -3.02 10.96 -9.65
CA PRO A 103 -3.30 10.46 -11.00
C PRO A 103 -3.62 11.59 -11.97
N SER A 104 -3.17 11.45 -13.20
CA SER A 104 -3.56 12.27 -14.34
C SER A 104 -4.95 11.86 -14.85
N VAL A 105 -5.54 12.68 -15.73
CA VAL A 105 -6.84 12.37 -16.36
C VAL A 105 -6.77 11.09 -17.21
N ALA A 106 -5.58 10.71 -17.68
CA ALA A 106 -5.36 9.50 -18.47
C ALA A 106 -4.93 8.29 -17.61
N ASP A 107 -4.76 8.45 -16.28
CA ASP A 107 -4.28 7.39 -15.39
C ASP A 107 -5.47 6.55 -14.89
N TYR A 108 -6.15 5.88 -15.83
CA TYR A 108 -7.30 5.01 -15.54
C TYR A 108 -6.89 3.77 -14.74
N ALA A 109 -7.72 3.40 -13.76
CA ALA A 109 -7.38 2.36 -12.79
C ALA A 109 -7.29 0.95 -13.37
N ASP A 110 -7.98 0.71 -14.47
CA ASP A 110 -8.03 -0.53 -15.25
C ASP A 110 -7.24 -0.42 -16.57
N GLY A 111 -6.60 0.73 -16.82
CA GLY A 111 -5.90 1.03 -18.07
C GLY A 111 -6.81 1.19 -19.28
N LEU A 112 -8.13 1.28 -19.10
CA LEU A 112 -9.09 1.47 -20.18
C LEU A 112 -9.46 2.95 -20.32
N ASP A 113 -9.35 3.49 -21.53
CA ASP A 113 -9.79 4.85 -21.82
C ASP A 113 -11.32 4.93 -21.70
N THR A 114 -11.78 5.58 -20.63
CA THR A 114 -13.22 5.70 -20.35
C THR A 114 -13.94 6.53 -21.42
N MET A 115 -13.26 7.50 -22.04
CA MET A 115 -13.85 8.31 -23.11
C MET A 115 -13.97 7.51 -24.40
N GLU A 116 -12.98 6.68 -24.73
CA GLU A 116 -13.06 5.73 -25.84
C GLU A 116 -14.18 4.72 -25.61
N PHE A 117 -14.27 4.14 -24.41
CA PHE A 117 -15.32 3.20 -24.04
C PHE A 117 -16.72 3.80 -24.24
N LEU A 118 -16.96 5.02 -23.73
CA LEU A 118 -18.26 5.69 -23.84
C LEU A 118 -18.59 6.11 -25.28
N ALA A 119 -17.60 6.44 -26.10
CA ALA A 119 -17.80 6.82 -27.50
C ALA A 119 -18.10 5.62 -28.42
N ALA A 120 -17.67 4.40 -28.05
CA ALA A 120 -17.89 3.19 -28.83
C ALA A 120 -19.31 2.61 -28.72
N GLU A 121 -20.10 3.04 -27.72
CA GLU A 121 -21.50 2.62 -27.53
C GLU A 121 -22.53 3.55 -28.22
N LEU A 122 -22.07 4.55 -28.98
CA LEU A 122 -22.89 5.43 -29.85
C LEU A 122 -22.78 5.01 -31.32
#